data_AF-A0A957TGN0-F1
#
_entry.id   AF-A0A957TGN0-F1
#
_cell.length_a   1.000
_cell.length_b   1.000
_cell.length_c   1.000
_cell.angle_alpha   90.00
_cell.angle_beta   90.00
_cell.angle_gamma   90.00
#
_symmetry.space_group_name_H-M   'P 1'
#
loop_
_entity.id
_entity.type
_entity.pdbx_description
1 polymer ?
#
loop_
_entity_poly.entity_id
_entity_poly.type
_entity_poly.pdbx_seq_one_letter_code
_entity_poly.pdbx_strand_id
1 'polypeptide(L)'
;LEHGLAPSISVTVSSRTAQGLPKLMAWILERDLPFSLNFYRENELSASHEDMRLDEEKIIDGMLAAFNVIEKNLPRRSFLGGIIDRANLSAPHTHTCGVGQNYLVFDQNGQVAKCQMHIRKPVTDVHAEDPLSLIRADQVGIQNLPVMEKEGCGSCEWRHWCAGGCPLETHRATGRYDVKSPNCKIYKALFPEALRLEGLRLLKYQDDPEVVAKL
;
A
#
# COMPACT_ATOMS: atom_id res chain seq x y z
N LEU A 1 19.49 -14.58 5.09
CA LEU A 1 19.46 -15.45 6.28
C LEU A 1 20.87 -15.96 6.59
N GLU A 2 21.51 -16.73 5.69
CA GLU A 2 22.86 -17.29 5.90
C GLU A 2 23.97 -16.24 6.09
N HIS A 3 23.81 -15.04 5.50
CA HIS A 3 24.75 -13.92 5.68
C HIS A 3 24.25 -12.84 6.66
N GLY A 4 23.29 -13.15 7.54
CA GLY A 4 22.75 -12.19 8.52
C GLY A 4 21.82 -11.12 7.94
N LEU A 5 21.56 -11.11 6.63
CA LEU A 5 20.59 -10.21 6.00
C LEU A 5 19.15 -10.75 6.10
N ALA A 6 18.22 -9.90 6.55
CA ALA A 6 16.79 -10.16 6.62
C ALA A 6 16.02 -9.31 5.59
N PRO A 7 15.72 -9.84 4.39
CA PRO A 7 15.00 -9.09 3.37
C PRO A 7 13.53 -8.89 3.76
N SER A 8 12.97 -7.75 3.36
CA SER A 8 11.52 -7.55 3.35
C SER A 8 10.92 -8.07 2.05
N ILE A 9 9.88 -8.89 2.14
CA ILE A 9 9.22 -9.51 0.99
C ILE A 9 8.07 -8.61 0.52
N SER A 10 8.24 -7.98 -0.65
CA SER A 10 7.16 -7.26 -1.30
C SER A 10 6.34 -8.20 -2.18
N VAL A 11 5.09 -8.46 -1.80
CA VAL A 11 4.17 -9.35 -2.50
C VAL A 11 3.22 -8.54 -3.38
N THR A 12 3.08 -8.90 -4.64
CA THR A 12 2.04 -8.34 -5.53
C THR A 12 0.82 -9.25 -5.57
N VAL A 13 -0.32 -8.73 -5.13
CA VAL A 13 -1.61 -9.43 -5.10
C VAL A 13 -2.47 -8.97 -6.28
N SER A 14 -2.96 -9.94 -7.04
CA SER A 14 -3.76 -9.78 -8.26
C SER A 14 -4.84 -10.87 -8.30
N SER A 15 -5.78 -10.81 -9.24
CA SER A 15 -6.73 -11.92 -9.43
C SER A 15 -6.04 -13.25 -9.72
N ARG A 16 -4.92 -13.23 -10.45
CA ARG A 16 -4.09 -14.41 -10.72
C ARG A 16 -3.43 -14.97 -9.46
N THR A 17 -3.00 -14.11 -8.53
CA THR A 17 -2.16 -14.52 -7.39
C THR A 17 -2.89 -14.66 -6.06
N ALA A 18 -4.10 -14.11 -5.94
CA ALA A 18 -4.88 -14.09 -4.70
C ALA A 18 -5.09 -15.49 -4.07
N GLN A 19 -5.43 -16.50 -4.88
CA GLN A 19 -5.64 -17.86 -4.39
C GLN A 19 -4.36 -18.50 -3.80
N GLY A 20 -3.19 -18.10 -4.30
CA GLY A 20 -1.90 -18.61 -3.82
C GLY A 20 -1.36 -17.90 -2.57
N LEU A 21 -1.96 -16.76 -2.20
CA LEU A 21 -1.48 -15.91 -1.11
C LEU A 21 -1.36 -16.63 0.25
N PRO A 22 -2.30 -17.51 0.68
CA PRO A 22 -2.18 -18.20 1.96
C PRO A 22 -0.93 -19.07 2.06
N LYS A 23 -0.59 -19.80 0.97
CA LYS A 23 0.61 -20.65 0.91
C LYS A 23 1.89 -19.81 0.99
N LEU A 24 1.91 -18.67 0.30
CA LEU A 24 3.04 -17.74 0.37
C LEU A 24 3.20 -17.15 1.78
N MET A 25 2.10 -16.75 2.42
CA MET A 25 2.16 -16.21 3.79
C MET A 25 2.68 -17.23 4.79
N ALA A 26 2.28 -18.50 4.69
CA ALA A 26 2.84 -19.55 5.53
C ALA A 26 4.37 -19.63 5.40
N TRP A 27 4.87 -19.59 4.15
CA TRP A 27 6.31 -19.64 3.87
C TRP A 27 7.08 -18.43 4.42
N ILE A 28 6.51 -17.22 4.30
CA ILE A 28 7.08 -15.96 4.82
C ILE A 28 7.15 -16.00 6.35
N LEU A 29 6.06 -16.41 7.01
CA LEU A 29 5.94 -16.43 8.47
C LEU A 29 6.84 -17.50 9.11
N GLU A 30 6.93 -18.68 8.50
CA GLU A 30 7.85 -19.76 8.94
C GLU A 30 9.31 -19.28 9.02
N ARG A 31 9.69 -18.33 8.15
CA ARG A 31 11.06 -17.76 8.08
C ARG A 31 11.21 -16.45 8.83
N ASP A 32 10.17 -16.04 9.57
CA ASP A 32 10.10 -14.77 10.29
C ASP A 32 10.45 -13.54 9.42
N LEU A 33 10.10 -13.56 8.14
CA LEU A 33 10.49 -12.49 7.19
C LEU A 33 9.51 -11.31 7.21
N PRO A 34 9.99 -10.05 7.30
CA PRO A 34 9.15 -8.88 7.07
C PRO A 34 8.48 -8.93 5.69
N PHE A 35 7.29 -8.33 5.56
CA PHE A 35 6.56 -8.35 4.31
C PHE A 35 5.69 -7.09 4.12
N SER A 36 5.32 -6.85 2.87
CA SER A 36 4.26 -5.92 2.49
C SER A 36 3.41 -6.52 1.37
N LEU A 37 2.09 -6.44 1.50
CA LEU A 37 1.12 -6.86 0.49
C LEU A 37 0.71 -5.63 -0.32
N ASN A 38 0.99 -5.66 -1.62
CA ASN A 38 0.70 -4.58 -2.54
C ASN A 38 -0.24 -5.08 -3.63
N PHE A 39 -1.30 -4.34 -3.91
CA PHE A 39 -2.22 -4.70 -4.98
C PHE A 39 -1.57 -4.41 -6.34
N TYR A 40 -1.85 -5.27 -7.31
CA TYR A 40 -1.44 -5.07 -8.68
C TYR A 40 -1.99 -3.74 -9.20
N ARG A 41 -1.14 -3.02 -9.93
CA ARG A 41 -1.49 -1.77 -10.59
C ARG A 41 -1.13 -1.89 -12.05
N GLU A 42 -2.11 -1.68 -12.90
CA GLU A 42 -1.93 -1.79 -14.34
C GLU A 42 -1.00 -0.68 -14.85
N ASN A 43 -0.24 -0.95 -15.90
CA ASN A 43 0.47 0.06 -16.67
C ASN A 43 0.30 -0.23 -18.17
N GLU A 44 0.74 0.70 -19.01
CA GLU A 44 0.57 0.62 -20.47
C GLU A 44 1.12 -0.68 -21.07
N LEU A 45 2.19 -1.24 -20.50
CA LEU A 45 2.83 -2.47 -20.98
C LEU A 45 2.18 -3.74 -20.42
N SER A 46 1.31 -3.62 -19.42
CA SER A 46 0.65 -4.75 -18.77
C SER A 46 -0.87 -4.80 -18.99
N ALA A 47 -1.40 -3.89 -19.80
CA ALA A 47 -2.83 -3.78 -20.09
C ALA A 47 -3.42 -5.03 -20.78
N SER A 48 -2.59 -5.82 -21.46
CA SER A 48 -3.00 -7.09 -22.08
C SER A 48 -3.17 -8.25 -21.09
N HIS A 49 -2.74 -8.09 -19.83
CA HIS A 49 -2.83 -9.12 -18.80
C HIS A 49 -4.10 -8.95 -17.94
N GLU A 50 -5.24 -9.24 -18.54
CA GLU A 50 -6.55 -9.04 -17.92
C GLU A 50 -6.74 -9.85 -16.64
N ASP A 51 -6.13 -11.04 -16.57
CA ASP A 51 -6.18 -11.92 -15.41
C ASP A 51 -5.36 -11.43 -14.21
N MET A 52 -4.54 -10.39 -14.37
CA MET A 52 -3.90 -9.68 -13.26
C MET A 52 -4.75 -8.53 -12.70
N ARG A 53 -5.78 -8.06 -13.42
CA ARG A 53 -6.66 -6.99 -12.93
C ARG A 53 -7.31 -7.39 -11.61
N LEU A 54 -7.59 -6.41 -10.76
CA LEU A 54 -8.20 -6.67 -9.46
C LEU A 54 -9.68 -6.99 -9.63
N ASP A 55 -10.04 -8.23 -9.35
CA ASP A 55 -11.42 -8.65 -9.09
C ASP A 55 -11.66 -8.53 -7.60
N GLU A 56 -12.63 -7.70 -7.24
CA GLU A 56 -12.85 -7.30 -5.85
C GLU A 56 -13.09 -8.50 -4.92
N GLU A 57 -13.93 -9.46 -5.33
CA GLU A 57 -14.27 -10.63 -4.52
C GLU A 57 -13.07 -11.57 -4.39
N LYS A 58 -12.38 -11.86 -5.50
CA LYS A 58 -11.18 -12.71 -5.46
C LYS A 58 -10.09 -12.13 -4.57
N ILE A 59 -9.90 -10.80 -4.59
CA ILE A 59 -8.90 -10.15 -3.74
C ILE A 59 -9.33 -10.22 -2.28
N ILE A 60 -10.59 -9.93 -1.96
CA ILE A 60 -11.09 -10.03 -0.59
C ILE A 60 -10.92 -11.46 -0.06
N ASP A 61 -11.37 -12.47 -0.81
CA ASP A 61 -11.28 -13.88 -0.41
C ASP A 61 -9.84 -14.34 -0.23
N GLY A 62 -8.95 -14.00 -1.17
CA GLY A 62 -7.53 -14.36 -1.08
C GLY A 62 -6.83 -13.72 0.11
N MET A 63 -7.13 -12.44 0.38
CA MET A 63 -6.58 -11.71 1.52
C MET A 63 -7.10 -12.27 2.85
N LEU A 64 -8.41 -12.54 2.97
CA LEU A 64 -8.99 -13.15 4.18
C LEU A 64 -8.47 -14.57 4.42
N ALA A 65 -8.28 -15.36 3.37
CA ALA A 65 -7.64 -16.67 3.48
C ALA A 65 -6.19 -16.56 3.97
N ALA A 66 -5.46 -15.52 3.55
CA ALA A 66 -4.11 -15.25 4.03
C ALA A 66 -4.11 -14.78 5.50
N PHE A 67 -5.10 -13.97 5.90
CA PHE A 67 -5.29 -13.53 7.28
C PHE A 67 -5.50 -14.71 8.24
N ASN A 68 -6.25 -15.74 7.82
CA ASN A 68 -6.40 -16.98 8.57
C ASN A 68 -5.07 -17.73 8.79
N VAL A 69 -4.12 -17.62 7.86
CA VAL A 69 -2.76 -18.20 8.01
C VAL A 69 -1.92 -17.36 8.97
N ILE A 70 -2.02 -16.02 8.88
CA ILE A 70 -1.34 -15.07 9.78
C ILE A 70 -1.82 -15.28 11.22
N GLU A 71 -3.12 -15.44 11.46
CA GLU A 71 -3.69 -15.67 12.80
C GLU A 71 -3.09 -16.90 13.48
N LYS A 72 -2.88 -17.98 12.73
CA LYS A 72 -2.25 -19.22 13.24
C LYS A 72 -0.76 -19.05 13.52
N ASN A 73 -0.12 -18.04 12.93
CA ASN A 73 1.32 -17.83 12.95
C ASN A 73 1.67 -16.37 13.24
N LEU A 74 0.97 -15.74 14.20
CA LEU A 74 1.14 -14.30 14.49
C LEU A 74 2.61 -13.99 14.77
N PRO A 75 3.24 -13.06 14.02
CA PRO A 75 4.64 -12.71 14.20
C PRO A 75 4.85 -11.81 15.43
N ARG A 76 6.08 -11.74 15.93
CA ARG A 76 6.44 -10.85 17.07
C ARG A 76 6.39 -9.36 16.70
N ARG A 77 6.58 -9.02 15.43
CA ARG A 77 6.54 -7.64 14.90
C ARG A 77 5.13 -7.22 14.48
N SER A 78 4.84 -5.92 14.56
CA SER A 78 3.63 -5.38 13.92
C SER A 78 3.72 -5.51 12.40
N PHE A 79 2.57 -5.76 11.77
CA PHE A 79 2.41 -5.86 10.32
C PHE A 79 1.39 -4.84 9.78
N LEU A 80 0.87 -3.95 10.63
CA LEU A 80 -0.17 -2.98 10.25
C LEU A 80 0.24 -2.02 9.13
N GLY A 81 1.54 -1.72 9.00
CA GLY A 81 2.06 -0.88 7.93
C GLY A 81 2.24 -1.59 6.58
N GLY A 82 2.03 -2.92 6.52
CA GLY A 82 2.29 -3.72 5.31
C GLY A 82 1.21 -4.74 4.97
N ILE A 83 0.19 -4.93 5.80
CA ILE A 83 -0.82 -5.97 5.60
C ILE A 83 -1.87 -5.63 4.53
N ILE A 84 -2.09 -4.35 4.23
CA ILE A 84 -3.06 -3.91 3.21
C ILE A 84 -2.42 -2.83 2.34
N ASP A 85 -2.59 -2.97 1.02
CA ASP A 85 -2.04 -2.04 0.03
C ASP A 85 -2.51 -0.59 0.27
N ARG A 86 -1.56 0.35 0.25
CA ARG A 86 -1.83 1.81 0.38
C ARG A 86 -2.61 2.19 1.63
N ALA A 87 -2.69 1.30 2.60
CA ALA A 87 -3.15 1.62 3.92
C ALA A 87 -1.97 1.53 4.87
N ASN A 88 -1.85 2.52 5.74
CA ASN A 88 -0.96 2.42 6.88
C ASN A 88 -1.80 2.50 8.14
N LEU A 89 -2.03 1.34 8.76
CA LEU A 89 -2.79 1.24 10.01
C LEU A 89 -1.93 1.52 11.25
N SER A 90 -0.63 1.81 11.08
CA SER A 90 0.26 2.14 12.21
C SER A 90 0.17 3.60 12.63
N ALA A 91 -0.26 4.51 11.75
CA ALA A 91 -0.38 5.93 12.05
C ALA A 91 -1.42 6.63 11.15
N PRO A 92 -2.23 7.53 11.71
CA PRO A 92 -3.19 8.31 10.93
C PRO A 92 -2.47 9.26 9.98
N HIS A 93 -3.00 9.42 8.78
CA HIS A 93 -2.44 10.32 7.76
C HIS A 93 -3.53 10.99 6.93
N THR A 94 -3.18 12.11 6.31
CA THR A 94 -4.09 12.87 5.43
C THR A 94 -3.88 12.53 3.96
N HIS A 95 -2.73 11.97 3.59
CA HIS A 95 -2.34 11.64 2.22
C HIS A 95 -1.84 10.19 2.14
N THR A 96 -2.24 9.47 1.11
CA THR A 96 -1.93 8.03 0.96
C THR A 96 -0.43 7.76 0.73
N CYS A 97 0.31 8.73 0.20
CA CYS A 97 1.75 8.64 -0.03
C CYS A 97 2.36 10.05 -0.14
N GLY A 98 3.67 10.14 -0.36
CA GLY A 98 4.38 11.42 -0.45
C GLY A 98 4.35 12.12 -1.81
N VAL A 99 3.68 11.53 -2.82
CA VAL A 99 3.60 12.09 -4.19
C VAL A 99 3.14 13.55 -4.13
N GLY A 100 3.89 14.43 -4.79
CA GLY A 100 3.61 15.87 -4.85
C GLY A 100 3.96 16.64 -3.56
N GLN A 101 4.57 16.01 -2.55
CA GLN A 101 4.86 16.64 -1.26
C GLN A 101 6.30 16.45 -0.79
N ASN A 102 6.71 15.21 -0.55
CA ASN A 102 8.01 14.87 0.04
C ASN A 102 8.62 13.62 -0.62
N TYR A 103 8.22 13.37 -1.86
CA TYR A 103 8.66 12.23 -2.66
C TYR A 103 8.92 12.69 -4.09
N LEU A 104 10.04 12.22 -4.63
CA LEU A 104 10.50 12.47 -5.98
C LEU A 104 11.15 11.19 -6.51
N VAL A 105 11.18 11.05 -7.83
CA VAL A 105 11.75 9.88 -8.50
C VAL A 105 12.65 10.34 -9.62
N PHE A 106 13.90 9.90 -9.59
CA PHE A 106 14.83 10.07 -10.68
C PHE A 106 14.74 8.88 -11.65
N ASP A 107 14.68 9.15 -12.94
CA ASP A 107 14.94 8.15 -13.97
C ASP A 107 16.45 8.03 -14.25
N GLN A 108 16.81 7.06 -15.08
CA GLN A 108 18.21 6.81 -15.45
C GLN A 108 18.85 7.94 -16.28
N ASN A 109 18.06 8.88 -16.81
CA ASN A 109 18.54 10.04 -17.56
C ASN A 109 18.62 11.29 -16.67
N GLY A 110 18.41 11.16 -15.35
CA GLY A 110 18.40 12.26 -14.41
C GLY A 110 17.11 13.09 -14.43
N GLN A 111 16.06 12.65 -15.14
CA GLN A 111 14.76 13.32 -15.12
C GLN A 111 14.04 13.04 -13.81
N VAL A 112 13.32 14.02 -13.28
CA VAL A 112 12.66 13.96 -11.97
C VAL A 112 11.14 14.02 -12.14
N ALA A 113 10.45 12.99 -11.67
CA ALA A 113 8.99 12.90 -11.67
C ALA A 113 8.42 12.80 -10.25
N LYS A 114 7.11 13.06 -10.11
CA LYS A 114 6.39 12.96 -8.82
C LYS A 114 6.20 11.53 -8.34
N CYS A 115 6.16 10.57 -9.27
CA CYS A 115 5.79 9.19 -8.97
C CYS A 115 6.50 8.20 -9.89
N GLN A 116 6.97 7.08 -9.34
CA GLN A 116 7.62 6.01 -10.11
C GLN A 116 6.71 5.41 -11.18
N MET A 117 5.40 5.38 -10.93
CA MET A 117 4.42 4.90 -11.91
C MET A 117 4.10 5.93 -13.00
N HIS A 118 4.57 7.16 -12.83
CA HIS A 118 4.45 8.25 -13.79
C HIS A 118 5.81 8.80 -14.18
N ILE A 119 6.86 7.97 -14.09
CA ILE A 119 8.26 8.38 -14.27
C ILE A 119 8.54 8.99 -15.64
N ARG A 120 7.74 8.63 -16.66
CA ARG A 120 7.80 9.20 -18.02
C ARG A 120 7.15 10.58 -18.16
N LYS A 121 6.67 11.18 -17.06
CA LYS A 121 6.15 12.54 -17.01
C LYS A 121 6.99 13.37 -16.03
N PRO A 122 8.23 13.72 -16.39
CA PRO A 122 9.08 14.49 -15.51
C PRO A 122 8.54 15.92 -15.34
N VAL A 123 8.78 16.46 -14.16
CA VAL A 123 8.51 17.86 -13.80
C VAL A 123 9.79 18.70 -13.98
N THR A 124 10.94 18.10 -13.71
CA THR A 124 12.26 18.76 -13.76
C THR A 124 13.36 17.70 -13.96
N ASP A 125 14.61 18.04 -13.69
CA ASP A 125 15.76 17.13 -13.75
C ASP A 125 16.74 17.37 -12.58
N VAL A 126 17.81 16.57 -12.55
CA VAL A 126 18.88 16.57 -11.55
C VAL A 126 19.66 17.88 -11.46
N HIS A 127 19.58 18.77 -12.45
CA HIS A 127 20.30 20.05 -12.43
C HIS A 127 19.51 21.18 -11.78
N ALA A 128 18.23 20.96 -11.42
CA ALA A 128 17.47 21.91 -10.63
C ALA A 128 18.11 22.12 -9.25
N GLU A 129 18.19 23.37 -8.79
CA GLU A 129 18.71 23.70 -7.47
C GLU A 129 17.85 23.09 -6.34
N ASP A 130 16.53 23.12 -6.52
CA ASP A 130 15.56 22.48 -5.61
C ASP A 130 14.46 21.75 -6.41
N PRO A 131 14.71 20.51 -6.84
CA PRO A 131 13.72 19.73 -7.59
C PRO A 131 12.48 19.42 -6.76
N LEU A 132 12.58 19.38 -5.42
CA LEU A 132 11.43 19.08 -4.56
C LEU A 132 10.44 20.24 -4.52
N SER A 133 10.92 21.49 -4.49
CA SER A 133 10.05 22.65 -4.57
C SER A 133 9.30 22.72 -5.91
N LEU A 134 9.94 22.35 -7.02
CA LEU A 134 9.28 22.24 -8.32
C LEU A 134 8.19 21.15 -8.33
N ILE A 135 8.47 19.99 -7.72
CA ILE A 135 7.50 18.89 -7.56
C ILE A 135 6.27 19.33 -6.76
N ARG A 136 6.46 20.12 -5.69
CA ARG A 136 5.36 20.65 -4.85
C ARG A 136 4.52 21.70 -5.57
N ALA A 137 5.15 22.52 -6.41
CA ALA A 137 4.47 23.58 -7.14
C ALA A 137 3.67 23.05 -8.34
N ASP A 138 4.12 21.95 -8.96
CA ASP A 138 3.51 21.45 -10.20
C ASP A 138 2.05 21.01 -10.00
N GLN A 139 1.17 21.59 -10.79
CA GLN A 139 -0.27 21.28 -10.81
C GLN A 139 -0.66 20.36 -11.99
N VAL A 140 0.31 19.93 -12.80
CA VAL A 140 0.07 19.02 -13.93
C VAL A 140 0.25 17.57 -13.50
N GLY A 141 -0.48 16.64 -14.14
CA GLY A 141 -0.36 15.21 -13.87
C GLY A 141 -0.97 14.79 -12.54
N ILE A 142 -0.34 13.84 -11.85
CA ILE A 142 -0.86 13.22 -10.63
C ILE A 142 -1.04 14.24 -9.50
N GLN A 143 -2.26 14.30 -8.94
CA GLN A 143 -2.60 15.13 -7.80
C GLN A 143 -2.98 14.26 -6.60
N ASN A 144 -2.26 14.44 -5.50
CA ASN A 144 -2.45 13.70 -4.27
C ASN A 144 -3.13 14.62 -3.25
N LEU A 145 -4.44 14.77 -3.38
CA LEU A 145 -5.26 15.61 -2.50
C LEU A 145 -5.40 15.00 -1.10
N PRO A 146 -5.54 15.81 -0.04
CA PRO A 146 -5.82 15.31 1.29
C PRO A 146 -7.19 14.61 1.32
N VAL A 147 -7.34 13.61 2.20
CA VAL A 147 -8.55 12.77 2.25
C VAL A 147 -9.85 13.55 2.50
N MET A 148 -9.77 14.70 3.17
CA MET A 148 -10.92 15.56 3.45
C MET A 148 -11.49 16.23 2.19
N GLU A 149 -10.68 16.40 1.15
CA GLU A 149 -11.08 16.97 -0.14
C GLU A 149 -11.59 15.90 -1.11
N LYS A 150 -11.60 14.63 -0.71
CA LYS A 150 -12.10 13.52 -1.54
C LYS A 150 -13.57 13.24 -1.25
N GLU A 151 -14.39 13.34 -2.30
CA GLU A 151 -15.83 13.11 -2.28
C GLU A 151 -16.18 11.75 -1.68
N GLY A 152 -16.93 11.77 -0.57
CA GLY A 152 -17.35 10.59 0.17
C GLY A 152 -16.25 9.85 0.96
N CYS A 153 -15.04 10.41 1.08
CA CYS A 153 -14.01 9.95 2.01
C CYS A 153 -13.96 10.78 3.31
N GLY A 154 -14.27 12.08 3.27
CA GLY A 154 -14.16 12.98 4.43
C GLY A 154 -14.97 12.56 5.66
N SER A 155 -16.10 11.87 5.48
CA SER A 155 -16.95 11.32 6.55
C SER A 155 -16.71 9.84 6.85
N CYS A 156 -15.78 9.18 6.15
CA CYS A 156 -15.50 7.78 6.37
C CYS A 156 -14.72 7.59 7.69
N GLU A 157 -15.08 6.56 8.46
CA GLU A 157 -14.32 6.15 9.65
C GLU A 157 -12.88 5.75 9.31
N TRP A 158 -12.66 5.21 8.10
CA TRP A 158 -11.35 4.73 7.64
C TRP A 158 -10.48 5.79 6.96
N ARG A 159 -10.94 7.06 6.92
CA ARG A 159 -10.33 8.11 6.10
C ARG A 159 -8.84 8.31 6.37
N HIS A 160 -8.40 8.24 7.63
CA HIS A 160 -6.99 8.49 7.97
C HIS A 160 -6.08 7.28 7.81
N TRP A 161 -6.63 6.13 7.40
CA TRP A 161 -5.90 4.88 7.27
C TRP A 161 -5.60 4.51 5.83
N CYS A 162 -6.51 4.85 4.89
CA CYS A 162 -6.26 4.71 3.46
C CYS A 162 -6.01 6.04 2.76
N ALA A 163 -6.41 7.15 3.37
CA ALA A 163 -6.39 8.51 2.80
C ALA A 163 -6.98 8.62 1.38
N GLY A 164 -7.92 7.74 1.03
CA GLY A 164 -8.57 7.70 -0.28
C GLY A 164 -7.84 6.88 -1.36
N GLY A 165 -6.80 6.12 -1.00
CA GLY A 165 -6.09 5.20 -1.90
C GLY A 165 -5.18 5.89 -2.92
N CYS A 166 -4.58 5.10 -3.81
CA CYS A 166 -3.61 5.59 -4.79
C CYS A 166 -4.26 6.61 -5.75
N PRO A 167 -3.80 7.88 -5.79
CA PRO A 167 -4.41 8.91 -6.65
C PRO A 167 -4.29 8.56 -8.14
N LEU A 168 -3.21 7.89 -8.56
CA LEU A 168 -3.04 7.46 -9.95
C LEU A 168 -4.11 6.46 -10.39
N GLU A 169 -4.38 5.45 -9.56
CA GLU A 169 -5.36 4.41 -9.88
C GLU A 169 -6.77 4.98 -9.87
N THR A 170 -7.08 5.85 -8.90
CA THR A 170 -8.35 6.58 -8.88
C THR A 170 -8.55 7.37 -10.17
N HIS A 171 -7.56 8.14 -10.61
CA HIS A 171 -7.67 8.91 -11.85
C HIS A 171 -7.77 8.04 -13.08
N ARG A 172 -7.03 6.92 -13.16
CA ARG A 172 -7.16 5.98 -14.28
C ARG A 172 -8.55 5.38 -14.38
N ALA A 173 -9.16 5.04 -13.25
CA ALA A 173 -10.49 4.44 -13.20
C ALA A 173 -11.63 5.44 -13.41
N THR A 174 -11.45 6.71 -13.04
CA THR A 174 -12.55 7.68 -12.91
C THR A 174 -12.35 9.00 -13.65
N GLY A 175 -11.13 9.30 -14.11
CA GLY A 175 -10.74 10.62 -14.60
C GLY A 175 -10.60 11.70 -13.51
N ARG A 176 -10.77 11.36 -12.23
CA ARG A 176 -10.78 12.30 -11.10
C ARG A 176 -9.77 11.89 -10.00
N TYR A 177 -9.25 12.86 -9.25
CA TYR A 177 -8.36 12.64 -8.09
C TYR A 177 -9.08 12.81 -6.75
N ASP A 178 -10.21 13.51 -6.76
CA ASP A 178 -11.01 13.96 -5.63
C ASP A 178 -12.19 13.02 -5.34
N VAL A 179 -12.11 11.75 -5.75
CA VAL A 179 -13.14 10.73 -5.50
C VAL A 179 -12.54 9.50 -4.81
N LYS A 180 -13.42 8.58 -4.40
CA LYS A 180 -13.04 7.33 -3.74
C LYS A 180 -12.14 6.47 -4.66
N SER A 181 -11.16 5.83 -4.05
CA SER A 181 -10.40 4.73 -4.69
C SER A 181 -11.34 3.65 -5.25
N PRO A 182 -11.02 3.07 -6.43
CA PRO A 182 -11.72 1.89 -6.94
C PRO A 182 -11.64 0.70 -5.96
N ASN A 183 -10.60 0.66 -5.11
CA ASN A 183 -10.40 -0.41 -4.12
C ASN A 183 -11.11 -0.15 -2.78
N CYS A 184 -12.02 0.83 -2.68
CA CYS A 184 -12.64 1.24 -1.42
C CYS A 184 -13.37 0.10 -0.70
N LYS A 185 -14.10 -0.75 -1.43
CA LYS A 185 -14.82 -1.88 -0.84
C LYS A 185 -13.86 -3.00 -0.41
N ILE A 186 -12.76 -3.23 -1.13
CA ILE A 186 -11.67 -4.12 -0.66
C ILE A 186 -11.14 -3.61 0.69
N TYR A 187 -10.79 -2.33 0.78
CA TYR A 187 -10.26 -1.76 2.02
C TYR A 187 -11.22 -1.93 3.20
N LYS A 188 -12.51 -1.59 3.00
CA LYS A 188 -13.53 -1.70 4.05
C LYS A 188 -13.78 -3.14 4.50
N ALA A 189 -13.66 -4.12 3.60
CA ALA A 189 -13.78 -5.53 3.96
C ALA A 189 -12.58 -6.02 4.79
N LEU A 190 -11.37 -5.51 4.52
CA LEU A 190 -10.14 -6.02 5.13
C LEU A 190 -9.71 -5.30 6.41
N PHE A 191 -10.05 -4.01 6.59
CA PHE A 191 -9.57 -3.25 7.74
C PHE A 191 -10.01 -3.79 9.11
N PRO A 192 -11.29 -4.18 9.33
CA PRO A 192 -11.69 -4.76 10.61
C PRO A 192 -10.86 -6.01 10.96
N GLU A 193 -10.63 -6.88 9.99
CA GLU A 193 -9.86 -8.11 10.20
C GLU A 193 -8.37 -7.83 10.44
N ALA A 194 -7.77 -6.88 9.73
CA ALA A 194 -6.38 -6.49 9.98
C ALA A 194 -6.19 -5.93 11.40
N LEU A 195 -7.12 -5.09 11.89
CA LEU A 195 -7.09 -4.61 13.27
C LEU A 195 -7.30 -5.74 14.28
N ARG A 196 -8.23 -6.66 14.02
CA ARG A 196 -8.46 -7.84 14.87
C ARG A 196 -7.20 -8.68 15.00
N LEU A 197 -6.49 -8.93 13.90
CA LEU A 197 -5.23 -9.68 13.90
C LEU A 197 -4.14 -9.01 14.74
N GLU A 198 -4.00 -7.68 14.66
CA GLU A 198 -3.05 -6.97 15.50
C GLU A 198 -3.45 -7.05 16.98
N GLY A 199 -4.75 -6.94 17.30
CA GLY A 199 -5.24 -7.14 18.66
C GLY A 199 -4.87 -8.52 19.22
N LEU A 200 -5.05 -9.57 18.43
CA LEU A 200 -4.64 -10.94 18.80
C LEU A 200 -3.13 -11.06 18.97
N ARG A 201 -2.34 -10.40 18.10
CA ARG A 201 -0.88 -10.35 18.24
C ARG A 201 -0.48 -9.74 19.58
N LEU A 202 -1.07 -8.60 19.94
CA LEU A 202 -0.79 -7.91 21.20
C LEU A 202 -1.13 -8.78 22.40
N LEU A 203 -2.28 -9.45 22.40
CA LEU A 203 -2.66 -10.38 23.47
C LEU A 203 -1.71 -11.57 23.59
N LYS A 204 -1.29 -12.16 22.45
CA LYS A 204 -0.35 -13.28 22.42
C LYS A 204 1.02 -12.92 23.01
N TYR A 205 1.46 -11.68 22.85
CA TYR A 205 2.80 -11.21 23.23
C TYR A 205 2.78 -10.18 24.37
N GLN A 206 1.68 -10.07 25.13
CA GLN A 206 1.54 -9.06 26.18
C GLN A 206 2.58 -9.19 27.30
N ASP A 207 3.05 -10.41 27.56
CA ASP A 207 4.05 -10.72 28.59
C ASP A 207 5.48 -10.75 28.03
N ASP A 208 5.66 -10.41 26.74
CA ASP A 208 6.95 -10.45 26.05
C ASP A 208 7.60 -9.06 26.07
N PRO A 209 8.62 -8.82 26.93
CA PRO A 209 9.19 -7.50 27.13
C PRO A 209 9.83 -6.92 25.87
N GLU A 210 10.34 -7.76 24.96
CA GLU A 210 10.93 -7.30 23.70
C GLU A 210 9.88 -6.77 22.72
N VAL A 211 8.67 -7.32 22.77
CA VAL A 211 7.55 -6.91 21.92
C VAL A 211 6.91 -5.65 22.50
N VAL A 212 6.66 -5.64 23.81
CA VAL A 212 6.04 -4.50 24.51
C VAL A 212 6.89 -3.24 24.41
N ALA A 213 8.21 -3.34 24.52
CA ALA A 213 9.11 -2.18 24.40
C ALA A 213 9.15 -1.57 22.98
N LYS A 214 8.60 -2.25 21.97
CA LYS A 214 8.57 -1.83 20.56
C LYS A 214 7.18 -1.39 20.08
N LEU A 215 6.19 -1.35 20.98
CA LEU A 215 4.87 -0.76 20.72
C LEU A 215 4.95 0.77 20.73
#